data_AF-B8ITL5-F1
#
_entry.id   AF-B8ITL5-F1
#
_cell.length_a   1.000
_cell.length_b   1.000
_cell.length_c   1.000
_cell.angle_alpha   90.00
_cell.angle_beta   90.00
_cell.angle_gamma   90.00
#
_symmetry.space_group_name_H-M   'P 1'
#
loop_
_entity.id
_entity.type
_entity.pdbx_description
1 polymer ?
#
loop_
_entity_poly.entity_id
_entity_poly.type
_entity_poly.pdbx_seq_one_letter_code
_entity_poly.pdbx_strand_id
1 'polypeptide(L)'
;MSLILGPSLAQFQDLAYAALMRFYAEIGQTERAAVQRAMDTNKAAQARAFLSAGVRSTMLEEEARIRGLTVAQLARQVDAAASTAEQIELARVACAQEVYAATDHQGVLAALKKRGIPLA
;
A
#
# COMPACT_ATOMS: atom_id res chain seq x y z
N MET A 1 2.87 -35.45 -27.26
CA MET A 1 4.20 -34.80 -27.28
C MET A 1 4.25 -33.83 -26.12
N SER A 2 5.29 -33.95 -25.30
CA SER A 2 5.41 -33.39 -23.95
C SER A 2 5.61 -31.87 -23.98
N LEU A 3 4.75 -31.10 -23.29
CA LEU A 3 4.93 -29.68 -22.99
C LEU A 3 6.01 -29.55 -21.90
N ILE A 4 7.30 -29.61 -22.28
CA ILE A 4 8.46 -29.36 -21.41
C ILE A 4 9.04 -27.97 -21.71
N LEU A 5 8.17 -26.96 -21.79
CA LEU A 5 8.58 -25.56 -21.78
C LEU A 5 7.76 -24.93 -20.66
N GLY A 6 8.45 -24.35 -19.67
CA GLY A 6 7.80 -23.69 -18.53
C GLY A 6 6.86 -22.56 -18.94
N PRO A 7 6.21 -21.89 -17.96
CA PRO A 7 5.29 -20.80 -18.27
C PRO A 7 5.97 -19.73 -19.13
N SER A 8 5.22 -19.15 -20.07
CA SER A 8 5.72 -18.02 -20.86
C SER A 8 6.10 -16.85 -19.96
N LEU A 9 6.95 -15.93 -20.43
CA LEU A 9 7.33 -14.76 -19.65
C LEU A 9 6.11 -13.97 -19.16
N ALA A 10 5.12 -13.77 -20.03
CA ALA A 10 3.87 -13.09 -19.69
C ALA A 10 3.10 -13.82 -18.58
N GLN A 11 2.96 -15.15 -18.68
CA GLN A 11 2.32 -15.95 -17.63
C GLN A 11 3.09 -15.87 -16.30
N PHE A 12 4.42 -15.83 -16.38
CA PHE A 12 5.26 -15.71 -15.20
C PHE A 12 5.18 -14.32 -14.55
N GLN A 13 5.06 -13.26 -15.35
CA GLN A 13 4.80 -11.89 -14.86
C GLN A 13 3.44 -11.79 -14.17
N ASP A 14 2.40 -12.42 -14.70
CA ASP A 14 1.08 -12.42 -14.08
C ASP A 14 1.05 -13.19 -12.75
N LEU A 15 1.76 -14.33 -12.67
CA LEU A 15 1.95 -15.07 -11.40
C LEU A 15 2.72 -14.23 -10.37
N ALA A 16 3.80 -13.57 -10.81
CA ALA A 16 4.58 -12.67 -9.98
C ALA A 16 3.75 -11.48 -9.48
N TYR A 17 2.90 -10.91 -10.35
CA TYR A 17 1.99 -9.83 -9.99
C TYR A 17 0.95 -10.29 -8.96
N ALA A 18 0.36 -11.49 -9.13
CA ALA A 18 -0.57 -12.04 -8.15
C ALA A 18 0.10 -12.27 -6.78
N ALA A 19 1.33 -12.80 -6.75
CA ALA A 19 2.11 -12.97 -5.52
C ALA A 19 2.43 -11.62 -4.84
N LEU A 20 2.82 -10.61 -5.63
CA LEU A 20 3.01 -9.24 -5.19
C LEU A 20 1.74 -8.66 -4.57
N MET A 21 0.58 -8.82 -5.21
CA MET A 21 -0.69 -8.29 -4.70
C MET A 21 -1.06 -8.93 -3.36
N ARG A 22 -0.85 -10.25 -3.22
CA ARG A 22 -1.05 -10.95 -1.94
C ARG A 22 -0.11 -10.45 -0.85
N PHE A 23 1.18 -10.32 -1.15
CA PHE A 23 2.18 -9.84 -0.21
C PHE A 23 1.88 -8.43 0.33
N TYR A 24 1.54 -7.50 -0.56
CA TYR A 24 1.18 -6.14 -0.15
C TYR A 24 -0.19 -6.06 0.52
N ALA A 25 -1.12 -6.97 0.21
CA ALA A 25 -2.37 -7.09 0.97
C ALA A 25 -2.14 -7.59 2.40
N GLU A 26 -1.20 -8.52 2.60
CA GLU A 26 -0.81 -9.05 3.92
C GLU A 26 -0.08 -7.99 4.76
N ILE A 27 0.88 -7.27 4.18
CA ILE A 27 1.60 -6.17 4.86
C ILE A 27 0.69 -4.97 5.10
N GLY A 28 -0.16 -4.65 4.13
CA GLY A 28 -1.13 -3.57 4.22
C GLY A 28 -2.34 -3.90 5.11
N GLN A 29 -2.47 -5.17 5.54
CA GLN A 29 -3.56 -5.72 6.35
C GLN A 29 -4.95 -5.13 6.08
N THR A 30 -5.29 -4.76 4.85
CA THR A 30 -6.64 -4.25 4.57
C THR A 30 -7.05 -4.41 3.11
N GLU A 31 -7.89 -5.40 2.84
CA GLU A 31 -9.05 -5.15 1.99
C GLU A 31 -9.95 -4.12 2.69
N ARG A 32 -9.58 -2.84 2.62
CA ARG A 32 -10.49 -1.75 2.98
C ARG A 32 -11.45 -1.55 1.84
N ALA A 33 -12.75 -1.67 2.13
CA ALA A 33 -13.80 -1.25 1.21
C ALA A 33 -13.47 0.16 0.67
N ALA A 34 -13.85 0.45 -0.58
CA ALA A 34 -13.57 1.74 -1.23
C ALA A 34 -14.01 2.94 -0.37
N VAL A 35 -15.11 2.78 0.36
CA VAL A 35 -15.64 3.77 1.31
C VAL A 35 -14.67 4.05 2.46
N GLN A 36 -14.09 3.01 3.07
CA GLN A 36 -13.14 3.18 4.18
C GLN A 36 -11.86 3.87 3.72
N ARG A 37 -11.38 3.56 2.50
CA ARG A 37 -10.23 4.26 1.92
C ARG A 37 -10.51 5.75 1.70
N ALA A 38 -11.69 6.08 1.16
CA ALA A 38 -12.09 7.47 0.97
C ALA A 38 -12.17 8.24 2.30
N MET A 39 -12.68 7.59 3.36
CA MET A 39 -12.72 8.17 4.70
C MET A 39 -11.31 8.40 5.26
N ASP A 40 -10.41 7.41 5.15
CA ASP A 40 -9.03 7.52 5.65
C ASP A 40 -8.26 8.64 4.93
N THR A 41 -8.43 8.76 3.61
CA THR A 41 -7.83 9.85 2.82
C THR A 41 -8.36 11.21 3.25
N ASN A 42 -9.67 11.36 3.43
CA ASN A 42 -10.27 12.61 3.90
C ASN A 42 -9.77 12.97 5.31
N LYS A 43 -9.67 11.98 6.19
CA LYS A 43 -9.14 12.15 7.55
C LYS A 43 -7.67 12.54 7.54
N ALA A 44 -6.84 11.95 6.68
CA ALA A 44 -5.46 12.35 6.49
C ALA A 44 -5.34 13.79 5.98
N ALA A 45 -6.17 14.20 5.01
CA ALA A 45 -6.18 15.57 4.51
C ALA A 45 -6.53 16.58 5.62
N GLN A 46 -7.53 16.28 6.43
CA GLN A 46 -7.92 17.12 7.57
C GLN A 46 -6.84 17.16 8.66
N ALA A 47 -6.18 16.03 8.93
CA ALA A 47 -5.06 15.97 9.87
C ALA A 47 -3.89 16.84 9.41
N ARG A 48 -3.53 16.77 8.12
CA ARG A 48 -2.50 17.61 7.51
C ARG A 48 -2.86 19.10 7.57
N ALA A 49 -4.11 19.47 7.27
CA ALA A 49 -4.59 20.84 7.34
C ALA A 49 -4.57 21.40 8.78
N PHE A 50 -4.91 20.58 9.77
CA PHE A 50 -4.78 20.94 11.17
C PHE A 50 -3.30 21.16 11.56
N LEU A 51 -2.40 20.25 11.16
CA LEU A 51 -0.98 20.33 11.51
C LEU A 51 -0.26 21.49 10.83
N SER A 52 -0.63 21.86 9.60
CA SER A 52 0.05 22.91 8.84
C SER A 52 -0.51 24.31 9.11
N ALA A 53 -1.82 24.45 9.27
CA ALA A 53 -2.50 25.74 9.30
C ALA A 53 -3.47 25.89 10.49
N GLY A 54 -3.55 24.92 11.40
CA GLY A 54 -4.45 24.97 12.55
C GLY A 54 -5.94 24.88 12.17
N VAL A 55 -6.26 24.38 10.98
CA VAL A 55 -7.64 24.28 10.49
C VAL A 55 -8.42 23.31 11.38
N ARG A 56 -9.52 23.78 11.96
CA ARG A 56 -10.36 22.97 12.85
C ARG A 56 -11.07 21.87 12.06
N SER A 57 -11.19 20.70 12.68
CA SER A 57 -11.93 19.56 12.15
C SER A 57 -12.77 18.97 13.26
N THR A 58 -14.10 19.02 13.09
CA THR A 58 -15.06 18.43 14.04
C THR A 58 -14.87 16.92 14.16
N MET A 59 -14.50 16.26 13.06
CA MET A 59 -14.19 14.83 13.05
C MET A 59 -12.97 14.51 13.93
N LEU A 60 -11.87 15.26 13.78
CA LEU A 60 -10.68 15.03 14.60
C LEU A 60 -10.90 15.42 16.05
N GLU A 61 -11.65 16.49 16.32
CA GLU A 61 -12.02 16.92 17.67
C GLU A 61 -12.83 15.83 18.40
N GLU A 62 -13.87 15.31 17.75
CA GLU A 62 -14.75 14.31 18.35
C GLU A 62 -14.04 12.97 18.56
N GLU A 63 -13.23 12.54 17.60
CA GLU A 63 -12.49 11.29 17.75
C GLU A 63 -11.36 11.40 18.79
N ALA A 64 -10.69 12.55 18.87
CA ALA A 64 -9.70 12.80 19.90
C ALA A 64 -10.34 12.73 21.30
N ARG A 65 -11.54 13.30 21.46
CA ARG A 65 -12.35 13.20 22.68
C ARG A 65 -12.69 11.76 23.04
N ILE A 66 -13.18 10.96 22.08
CA ILE A 66 -13.51 9.54 22.29
C ILE A 66 -12.28 8.73 22.70
N ARG A 67 -11.12 9.00 22.09
CA ARG A 67 -9.87 8.27 22.33
C ARG A 67 -9.05 8.81 23.52
N GLY A 68 -9.50 9.88 24.19
CA GLY A 68 -8.75 10.52 25.27
C GLY A 68 -7.42 11.13 24.83
N LEU A 69 -7.33 11.56 23.56
CA LEU A 69 -6.14 12.18 22.97
C LEU A 69 -6.37 13.67 22.77
N THR A 70 -5.28 14.42 22.62
CA THR A 70 -5.37 15.77 22.02
C THR A 70 -5.55 15.67 20.51
N VAL A 71 -6.18 16.68 19.91
CA VAL A 71 -6.35 16.77 18.44
C VAL A 71 -4.99 16.70 17.73
N ALA A 72 -3.96 17.33 18.29
CA ALA A 72 -2.61 17.28 17.73
C ALA A 72 -1.97 15.88 17.78
N GLN A 73 -2.19 15.11 18.86
CA GLN A 73 -1.70 13.72 18.92
C GLN A 73 -2.43 12.84 17.90
N LEU A 74 -3.75 12.96 17.80
CA LEU A 74 -4.53 12.21 16.83
C LEU A 74 -4.12 12.56 15.40
N ALA A 75 -4.00 13.85 15.08
CA ALA A 75 -3.60 14.32 13.75
C ALA A 75 -2.23 13.77 13.34
N ARG A 76 -1.24 13.76 14.25
CA ARG A 76 0.08 13.15 13.99
C ARG A 76 0.00 11.64 13.76
N GLN A 77 -0.81 10.93 14.53
CA GLN A 77 -0.99 9.48 14.34
C GLN A 77 -1.64 9.16 12.99
N VAL A 78 -2.67 9.92 12.62
CA VAL A 78 -3.37 9.78 11.34
C VAL A 78 -2.43 10.08 10.17
N ASP A 79 -1.69 11.19 10.25
CA ASP A 79 -0.75 11.57 9.18
C ASP A 79 0.37 10.53 9.01
N ALA A 80 0.96 10.06 10.11
CA ALA A 80 1.97 9.01 10.07
C ALA A 80 1.44 7.69 9.47
N ALA A 81 0.20 7.30 9.82
CA ALA A 81 -0.44 6.13 9.24
C ALA A 81 -0.71 6.31 7.74
N ALA A 82 -1.18 7.49 7.33
CA ALA A 82 -1.43 7.81 5.93
C ALA A 82 -0.14 7.82 5.10
N SER A 83 0.95 8.41 5.62
CA SER A 83 2.26 8.40 4.96
C SER A 83 2.82 6.98 4.83
N THR A 84 2.65 6.13 5.85
CA THR A 84 3.07 4.73 5.78
C THR A 84 2.29 3.98 4.69
N ALA A 85 0.97 4.18 4.62
CA ALA A 85 0.13 3.56 3.60
C ALA A 85 0.51 4.02 2.18
N GLU A 86 0.82 5.31 2.00
CA GLU A 86 1.30 5.88 0.74
C GLU A 86 2.65 5.26 0.31
N GLN A 87 3.59 5.11 1.24
CA GLN A 87 4.87 4.45 0.97
C GLN A 87 4.71 2.98 0.54
N ILE A 88 3.81 2.25 1.18
CA ILE A 88 3.50 0.86 0.83
C ILE A 88 2.93 0.79 -0.59
N GLU A 89 1.99 1.68 -0.94
CA GLU A 89 1.38 1.71 -2.27
C GLU A 89 2.40 2.09 -3.36
N LEU A 90 3.27 3.06 -3.09
CA LEU A 90 4.37 3.41 -3.99
C LEU A 90 5.32 2.24 -4.20
N ALA A 91 5.69 1.52 -3.14
CA ALA A 91 6.53 0.33 -3.22
C ALA A 91 5.87 -0.79 -4.03
N ARG A 92 4.55 -0.97 -3.88
CA ARG A 92 3.74 -1.93 -4.66
C ARG A 92 3.77 -1.59 -6.14
N VAL A 93 3.47 -0.35 -6.50
CA VAL A 93 3.46 0.11 -7.91
C VAL A 93 4.85 0.01 -8.52
N ALA A 94 5.90 0.44 -7.82
CA ALA A 94 7.27 0.34 -8.30
C ALA A 94 7.68 -1.12 -8.57
N CYS A 95 7.29 -2.04 -7.68
CA CYS A 95 7.56 -3.47 -7.88
C CYS A 95 6.80 -4.03 -9.08
N ALA A 96 5.53 -3.65 -9.27
CA ALA A 96 4.73 -4.10 -10.41
C ALA A 96 5.33 -3.61 -11.74
N GLN A 97 5.81 -2.37 -11.78
CA GLN A 97 6.53 -1.82 -12.93
C GLN A 97 7.80 -2.62 -13.22
N GLU A 98 8.60 -2.95 -12.21
CA GLU A 98 9.80 -3.78 -12.38
C GLU A 98 9.48 -5.19 -12.90
N VAL A 99 8.40 -5.81 -12.42
CA VAL A 99 7.94 -7.13 -12.90
C VAL A 99 7.56 -7.07 -14.37
N TYR A 100 6.73 -6.10 -14.78
CA TYR A 100 6.28 -5.99 -16.16
C TYR A 100 7.34 -5.45 -17.13
N ALA A 101 8.35 -4.72 -16.64
CA ALA A 101 9.48 -4.27 -17.43
C ALA A 101 10.56 -5.35 -17.64
N ALA A 102 10.51 -6.46 -16.89
CA ALA A 102 11.48 -7.53 -17.01
C ALA A 102 11.40 -8.20 -18.40
N THR A 103 12.56 -8.43 -19.03
CA THR A 103 12.66 -9.05 -20.36
C THR A 103 12.86 -10.57 -20.30
N ASP A 104 13.02 -11.13 -19.11
CA ASP A 104 13.18 -12.57 -18.87
C ASP A 104 12.71 -12.97 -17.45
N HIS A 105 12.64 -14.28 -17.19
CA HIS A 105 12.21 -14.83 -15.91
C HIS A 105 13.15 -14.46 -14.74
N GLN A 106 14.44 -14.22 -15.00
CA GLN A 106 15.40 -13.84 -13.95
C GLN A 106 15.16 -12.40 -13.49
N GLY A 107 14.82 -11.49 -14.40
CA GLY A 107 14.43 -10.12 -14.10
C GLY A 107 13.19 -10.05 -13.21
N VAL A 108 12.18 -10.89 -13.50
CA VAL A 108 10.97 -11.01 -12.66
C VAL A 108 11.34 -11.49 -11.25
N LEU A 109 12.15 -12.55 -11.13
CA LEU A 109 12.61 -13.05 -9.83
C LEU A 109 13.43 -12.02 -9.06
N ALA A 110 14.30 -11.27 -9.75
CA ALA A 110 15.10 -10.22 -9.13
C ALA A 110 14.22 -9.08 -8.59
N ALA A 111 13.19 -8.66 -9.35
CA ALA A 111 12.24 -7.64 -8.92
C ALA A 111 11.52 -8.00 -7.61
N LEU A 112 11.09 -9.26 -7.49
CA LEU A 112 10.43 -9.80 -6.29
C LEU A 112 11.41 -9.98 -5.12
N LYS A 113 12.60 -10.54 -5.39
CA LYS A 113 13.61 -10.83 -4.35
C LYS A 113 14.10 -9.56 -3.65
N LYS A 114 14.24 -8.44 -4.38
CA LYS A 114 14.60 -7.13 -3.79
C LYS A 114 13.69 -6.72 -2.63
N ARG A 115 12.45 -7.18 -2.63
CA ARG A 115 11.40 -6.82 -1.67
C ARG A 115 10.98 -7.98 -0.77
N GLY A 116 11.68 -9.12 -0.86
CA GLY A 116 11.37 -10.30 -0.07
C GLY A 116 10.04 -10.96 -0.42
N ILE A 117 9.52 -10.75 -1.64
CA ILE A 117 8.23 -11.31 -2.08
C ILE A 117 8.44 -12.76 -2.51
N PRO A 118 7.82 -13.75 -1.85
CA PRO A 118 7.91 -15.14 -2.27
C PRO A 118 7.02 -15.41 -3.50
N LEU A 119 7.54 -16.16 -4.46
CA LEU A 119 6.72 -16.82 -5.48
C LEU A 119 6.20 -18.12 -4.87
N ALA A 120 4.92 -18.14 -4.51
CA ALA A 120 4.23 -19.33 -4.02
C ALA A 120 3.82 -20.24 -5.17
#